data_AF-A0A1E1W5Z4-F1
#
_entry.id   AF-A0A1E1W5Z4-F1
#
_cell.length_a   1.000
_cell.length_b   1.000
_cell.length_c   1.000
_cell.angle_alpha   90.00
_cell.angle_beta   90.00
_cell.angle_gamma   90.00
#
_symmetry.space_group_name_H-M   'P 1'
#
loop_
_entity.id
_entity.type
_entity.pdbx_description
1 polymer ?
#
loop_
_entity_poly.entity_id
_entity_poly.type
_entity_poly.pdbx_seq_one_letter_code
_entity_poly.pdbx_strand_id
1 'polypeptide(L)'
;LVWPVIVHWQVQGQLAPELQHSSLERTLLAWCRAHTQNYSGVDVRDFTVSWSDGLAFNALLHRWRPQLFDYAAVLPRPPAARLDHAFALAHAHLNIPRLLDVEDVHTPHPDKKSIMMYVMCLFRALPHAPEDAPPASPPASPAAEPHTNSA
;
A
#
# COMPACT_ATOMS: atom_id res chain seq x y z
N LEU A 1 54.56 -5.07 25.19
CA LEU A 1 53.44 -5.70 25.91
C LEU A 1 52.17 -5.03 25.38
N VAL A 2 51.56 -5.61 24.33
CA VAL A 2 50.29 -6.39 24.37
C VAL A 2 49.12 -5.42 24.66
N TRP A 3 48.53 -4.84 23.61
CA TRP A 3 47.31 -5.26 22.89
C TRP A 3 46.04 -4.54 23.40
N PRO A 4 45.11 -4.21 22.48
CA PRO A 4 44.07 -3.19 22.52
C PRO A 4 42.76 -3.70 23.12
N VAL A 5 42.07 -2.81 23.85
CA VAL A 5 40.72 -3.01 24.37
C VAL A 5 40.15 -1.58 24.51
N ILE A 6 39.21 -1.07 23.72
CA ILE A 6 38.19 -1.69 22.90
C ILE A 6 37.66 -0.58 21.94
N VAL A 7 37.57 -0.93 20.66
CA VAL A 7 36.55 -0.38 19.75
C VAL A 7 35.20 -0.94 20.24
N HIS A 8 34.44 -0.18 21.02
CA HIS A 8 33.06 -0.55 21.32
C HIS A 8 32.13 0.65 21.27
N TRP A 9 31.04 0.42 20.54
CA TRP A 9 29.75 1.08 20.66
C TRP A 9 29.69 2.56 20.28
N GLN A 10 29.82 2.81 18.98
CA GLN A 10 28.75 3.58 18.34
C GLN A 10 28.37 2.95 16.99
N VAL A 11 27.82 1.74 17.10
CA VAL A 11 27.16 1.04 16.00
C VAL A 11 25.87 1.78 15.63
N GLN A 12 25.89 2.38 14.45
CA GLN A 12 24.77 2.53 13.50
C GLN A 12 23.44 3.04 14.08
N GLY A 13 23.37 4.34 14.35
CA GLY A 13 22.09 5.07 14.50
C GLY A 13 21.95 6.31 13.61
N GLN A 14 22.98 6.66 12.85
CA GLN A 14 22.98 7.80 11.94
C GLN A 14 23.09 7.34 10.49
N LEU A 15 22.12 6.53 10.05
CA LEU A 15 21.85 6.49 8.63
C LEU A 15 21.36 7.89 8.27
N ALA A 16 22.10 8.61 7.41
CA ALA A 16 21.74 9.93 6.95
C ALA A 16 20.25 9.97 6.57
N PRO A 17 19.50 11.06 6.85
CA PRO A 17 18.09 11.17 6.51
C PRO A 17 17.78 10.76 5.06
N GLU A 18 18.71 11.03 4.15
CA GLU A 18 18.69 10.60 2.74
C GLU A 18 18.61 9.07 2.55
N LEU A 19 19.35 8.29 3.34
CA LEU A 19 19.34 6.83 3.30
C LEU A 19 18.03 6.25 3.86
N GLN A 20 17.46 6.89 4.89
CA GLN A 20 16.14 6.53 5.42
C GLN A 20 15.00 6.89 4.45
N HIS A 21 15.14 8.02 3.76
CA HIS A 21 14.19 8.45 2.74
C HIS A 21 14.22 7.50 1.53
N SER A 22 15.41 7.10 1.09
CA SER A 22 15.59 6.12 0.01
C SER A 22 15.07 4.73 0.38
N SER A 23 15.25 4.28 1.63
CA SER A 23 14.70 3.00 2.07
C SER A 23 13.18 3.01 2.18
N LEU A 24 12.59 4.10 2.69
CA LEU A 24 11.14 4.29 2.74
C LEU A 24 10.54 4.31 1.33
N GLU A 25 11.12 5.09 0.43
CA GLU A 25 10.68 5.20 -0.96
C GLU A 25 10.66 3.82 -1.64
N ARG A 26 11.74 3.05 -1.48
CA ARG A 26 11.83 1.69 -2.03
C ARG A 26 10.74 0.77 -1.47
N THR A 27 10.49 0.84 -0.16
CA THR A 27 9.45 0.03 0.51
C THR A 27 8.06 0.39 -0.01
N LEU A 28 7.74 1.69 -0.08
CA LEU A 28 6.45 2.15 -0.61
C LEU A 28 6.29 1.76 -2.08
N LEU A 29 7.36 1.88 -2.89
CA LEU A 29 7.31 1.54 -4.31
C LEU A 29 7.07 0.04 -4.52
N ALA A 30 7.74 -0.81 -3.74
CA ALA A 30 7.52 -2.25 -3.75
C ALA A 30 6.09 -2.61 -3.34
N TRP A 31 5.57 -1.97 -2.29
CA TRP A 31 4.19 -2.17 -1.84
C TRP A 31 3.19 -1.74 -2.92
N CYS A 32 3.35 -0.56 -3.53
CA CYS A 32 2.46 -0.09 -4.59
C CYS A 32 2.43 -1.08 -5.75
N ARG A 33 3.60 -1.49 -6.24
CA ARG A 33 3.70 -2.47 -7.33
C ARG A 33 3.02 -3.79 -7.00
N ALA A 34 3.23 -4.32 -5.79
CA ALA A 34 2.57 -5.56 -5.37
C ALA A 34 1.04 -5.45 -5.33
N HIS A 35 0.50 -4.27 -5.01
CA HIS A 35 -0.94 -4.05 -4.87
C HIS A 35 -1.62 -3.56 -6.16
N THR A 36 -0.85 -3.11 -7.15
CA THR A 36 -1.34 -2.72 -8.47
C THR A 36 -0.96 -3.70 -9.58
N GLN A 37 -0.33 -4.82 -9.25
CA GLN A 37 -0.07 -5.90 -10.20
C GLN A 37 -1.38 -6.33 -10.88
N ASN A 38 -1.32 -6.55 -12.20
CA ASN A 38 -2.43 -6.99 -13.05
C ASN A 38 -3.56 -5.97 -13.28
N TYR A 39 -3.37 -4.70 -12.89
CA TYR A 39 -4.28 -3.63 -13.30
C TYR A 39 -3.87 -3.06 -14.66
N SER A 40 -4.81 -3.04 -15.61
CA SER A 40 -4.56 -2.47 -16.94
C SER A 40 -4.26 -0.98 -16.84
N GLY A 41 -3.22 -0.55 -17.57
CA GLY A 41 -2.80 0.84 -17.64
C GLY A 41 -2.04 1.34 -16.41
N VAL A 42 -1.72 0.49 -15.43
CA VAL A 42 -0.97 0.89 -14.23
C VAL A 42 0.45 0.34 -14.28
N ASP A 43 1.42 1.24 -14.20
CA ASP A 43 2.81 0.90 -13.99
C ASP A 43 3.47 1.92 -13.06
N VAL A 44 3.63 1.54 -11.79
CA VAL A 44 4.19 2.44 -10.76
C VAL A 44 5.70 2.38 -10.79
N ARG A 45 6.33 3.40 -11.37
CA ARG A 45 7.80 3.51 -11.52
C ARG A 45 8.44 4.51 -10.58
N ASP A 46 7.67 5.51 -10.15
CA ASP A 46 8.10 6.64 -9.33
C ASP A 46 6.96 7.12 -8.42
N PHE A 47 7.19 8.21 -7.70
CA PHE A 47 6.17 8.96 -6.96
C PHE A 47 5.88 10.31 -7.61
N THR A 48 5.93 10.38 -8.94
CA THR A 48 5.61 11.59 -9.71
C THR A 48 4.67 11.23 -10.85
N VAL A 49 5.19 11.07 -12.07
CA VAL A 49 4.42 10.93 -13.31
C VAL A 49 3.61 9.63 -13.33
N SER A 50 4.04 8.58 -12.64
CA SER A 50 3.30 7.30 -12.55
C SER A 50 1.92 7.44 -11.88
N TRP A 51 1.63 8.59 -11.26
CA TRP A 51 0.41 8.86 -10.51
C TRP A 51 -0.46 9.96 -11.13
N SER A 52 0.05 10.68 -12.13
CA SER A 52 -0.59 11.89 -12.70
C SER A 52 -1.85 11.60 -13.52
N ASP A 53 -2.05 10.34 -13.92
CA ASP A 53 -3.24 9.89 -14.64
C ASP A 53 -4.35 9.34 -13.71
N GLY A 54 -4.08 9.24 -12.40
CA GLY A 54 -4.99 8.76 -11.38
C GLY A 54 -5.25 7.24 -11.36
N LEU A 55 -4.71 6.45 -12.27
CA LEU A 55 -4.99 5.01 -12.33
C LEU A 55 -4.36 4.25 -11.15
N ALA A 56 -3.14 4.61 -10.76
CA ALA A 56 -2.46 4.00 -9.62
C ALA A 56 -3.24 4.16 -8.31
N PHE A 57 -3.80 5.34 -8.03
CA PHE A 57 -4.63 5.56 -6.84
C PHE A 57 -5.90 4.72 -6.84
N ASN A 58 -6.61 4.67 -7.98
CA ASN A 58 -7.82 3.86 -8.09
C ASN A 58 -7.50 2.36 -7.96
N ALA A 59 -6.40 1.88 -8.55
CA ALA A 59 -6.01 0.48 -8.45
C ALA A 59 -5.74 0.05 -7.00
N LEU A 60 -5.07 0.89 -6.20
CA LEU A 60 -4.84 0.61 -4.77
C LEU A 60 -6.15 0.50 -3.98
N LEU A 61 -7.09 1.42 -4.20
CA LEU A 61 -8.40 1.41 -3.54
C LEU A 61 -9.24 0.21 -3.97
N HIS A 62 -9.24 -0.12 -5.26
CA HIS A 62 -9.94 -1.28 -5.80
C HIS A 62 -9.34 -2.59 -5.27
N ARG A 63 -8.02 -2.68 -5.12
CA ARG A 63 -7.36 -3.89 -4.57
C ARG A 63 -7.80 -4.17 -3.14
N TRP A 64 -7.96 -3.13 -2.33
CA TRP A 64 -8.43 -3.27 -0.96
C TRP A 64 -9.89 -3.75 -0.88
N ARG A 65 -10.77 -3.18 -1.69
CA ARG A 65 -12.17 -3.61 -1.80
C ARG A 65 -12.65 -3.57 -3.25
N PRO A 66 -12.54 -4.69 -3.99
CA PRO A 66 -12.97 -4.76 -5.39
C PRO A 66 -14.46 -4.49 -5.59
N GLN A 67 -15.27 -4.67 -4.54
CA GLN A 67 -16.71 -4.39 -4.57
C GLN A 67 -17.05 -2.90 -4.48
N LEU A 68 -16.06 -2.03 -4.24
CA LEU A 68 -16.30 -0.60 -4.02
C LEU A 68 -16.71 0.11 -5.32
N PHE A 69 -16.14 -0.28 -6.45
CA PHE A 69 -16.44 0.26 -7.77
C PHE A 69 -15.89 -0.68 -8.86
N ASP A 70 -16.34 -0.52 -10.10
CA ASP A 70 -15.76 -1.22 -11.25
C ASP A 70 -14.56 -0.45 -11.82
N TYR A 71 -13.37 -1.05 -11.76
CA TYR A 71 -12.16 -0.46 -12.33
C TYR A 71 -12.23 -0.25 -13.85
N ALA A 72 -12.91 -1.13 -14.59
CA ALA A 72 -13.03 -1.01 -16.04
C ALA A 72 -13.81 0.26 -16.44
N ALA A 73 -14.78 0.67 -15.62
CA ALA A 73 -15.53 1.92 -15.79
C ALA A 73 -14.72 3.19 -15.47
N VAL A 74 -13.60 3.07 -14.75
CA VAL A 74 -12.69 4.18 -14.43
C VAL A 74 -11.64 4.38 -15.54
N LEU A 75 -11.21 3.29 -16.18
CA LEU A 75 -10.18 3.29 -17.22
C LEU A 75 -10.41 4.27 -18.38
N PRO A 76 -11.63 4.53 -18.89
CA PRO A 76 -11.83 5.49 -19.98
C PRO A 76 -12.04 6.95 -19.52
N ARG A 77 -12.14 7.21 -18.21
CA ARG A 77 -12.40 8.56 -17.68
C ARG A 77 -11.20 9.49 -17.90
N PRO A 78 -11.37 10.82 -17.96
CA PRO A 78 -10.23 11.73 -17.99
C PRO A 78 -9.44 11.68 -16.67
N PRO A 79 -8.11 11.94 -16.68
CA PRO A 79 -7.25 11.90 -15.49
C PRO A 79 -7.79 12.66 -14.28
N ALA A 80 -8.25 13.90 -14.48
CA ALA A 80 -8.79 14.72 -13.41
C ALA A 80 -9.98 14.06 -12.70
N ALA A 81 -10.89 13.42 -13.46
CA ALA A 81 -12.02 12.69 -12.90
C ALA A 81 -11.61 11.40 -12.19
N ARG A 82 -10.52 10.73 -12.63
CA ARG A 82 -9.98 9.56 -11.93
C ARG A 82 -9.35 9.95 -10.60
N LEU A 83 -8.61 11.05 -10.57
CA LEU A 83 -7.98 11.59 -9.36
C LEU A 83 -9.02 12.02 -8.33
N ASP A 84 -9.99 12.85 -8.75
CA ASP A 84 -11.08 13.28 -7.87
C ASP A 84 -11.86 12.07 -7.30
N HIS A 85 -12.19 11.10 -8.15
CA HIS A 85 -12.86 9.87 -7.74
C HIS A 85 -12.06 9.10 -6.67
N ALA A 86 -10.75 8.91 -6.88
CA ALA A 86 -9.91 8.22 -5.91
C ALA A 86 -9.84 8.97 -4.57
N PHE A 87 -9.65 10.29 -4.61
CA PHE A 87 -9.56 11.11 -3.40
C PHE A 87 -10.89 11.17 -2.65
N ALA A 88 -12.02 11.21 -3.36
CA ALA A 88 -13.35 11.14 -2.76
C ALA A 88 -13.59 9.79 -2.06
N LEU A 89 -13.23 8.67 -2.69
CA LEU A 89 -13.36 7.34 -2.08
C LEU A 89 -12.43 7.15 -0.89
N ALA A 90 -11.17 7.59 -0.98
CA ALA A 90 -10.24 7.54 0.13
C ALA A 90 -10.75 8.35 1.33
N HIS A 91 -11.34 9.52 1.08
CA HIS A 91 -11.96 10.33 2.12
C HIS A 91 -13.17 9.62 2.75
N ALA A 92 -14.10 9.14 1.93
CA ALA A 92 -15.36 8.56 2.40
C ALA A 92 -15.17 7.22 3.15
N HIS A 93 -14.21 6.39 2.73
CA HIS A 93 -14.08 5.02 3.24
C HIS A 93 -12.87 4.78 4.13
N LEU A 94 -11.82 5.60 4.01
CA LEU A 94 -10.58 5.46 4.79
C LEU A 94 -10.34 6.67 5.71
N ASN A 95 -11.23 7.67 5.67
CA ASN A 95 -11.11 8.92 6.43
C ASN A 95 -9.77 9.65 6.17
N ILE A 96 -9.21 9.49 4.97
CA ILE A 96 -8.00 10.19 4.55
C ILE A 96 -8.42 11.58 4.04
N PRO A 97 -7.88 12.68 4.58
CA PRO A 97 -8.18 14.02 4.07
C PRO A 97 -7.71 14.18 2.62
N ARG A 98 -8.39 15.03 1.85
CA ARG A 98 -7.98 15.39 0.50
C ARG A 98 -6.80 16.37 0.57
N LEU A 99 -5.60 15.81 0.71
CA LEU A 99 -4.34 16.58 0.86
C LEU A 99 -3.74 17.02 -0.48
N LEU A 100 -4.22 16.46 -1.59
CA LEU A 100 -3.72 16.72 -2.92
C LEU A 100 -4.84 17.35 -3.75
N ASP A 101 -4.50 18.45 -4.43
CA ASP A 101 -5.34 19.03 -5.46
C ASP A 101 -5.14 18.30 -6.78
N VAL A 102 -6.22 18.10 -7.52
CA VAL A 102 -6.22 17.33 -8.77
C VAL A 102 -5.27 17.94 -9.80
N GLU A 103 -5.25 19.27 -9.91
CA GLU A 103 -4.41 20.00 -10.88
C GLU A 103 -2.91 19.91 -10.55
N ASP A 104 -2.56 19.84 -9.27
CA ASP A 104 -1.17 19.71 -8.81
C ASP A 104 -0.61 18.29 -9.02
N VAL A 105 -1.50 17.31 -9.20
CA VAL A 105 -1.14 15.93 -9.55
C VAL A 105 -1.21 15.70 -11.05
N HIS A 106 -2.23 16.24 -11.73
CA HIS A 106 -2.42 16.13 -13.17
C HIS A 106 -1.58 17.16 -13.94
N THR A 107 -0.27 17.04 -13.80
CA THR A 107 0.71 17.94 -14.41
C THR A 107 1.91 17.14 -14.89
N PRO A 108 2.70 17.64 -15.86
CA PRO A 108 3.94 16.98 -16.29
C PRO A 108 4.97 16.79 -15.17
N HIS A 109 4.89 17.59 -14.10
CA HIS A 109 5.86 17.60 -13.01
C HIS A 109 5.19 17.58 -11.62
N PRO A 110 4.54 16.46 -11.23
CA PRO A 110 3.89 16.35 -9.91
C PRO A 110 4.94 16.40 -8.79
N ASP A 111 4.62 17.03 -7.65
CA ASP A 111 5.54 17.07 -6.51
C ASP A 111 5.69 15.68 -5.86
N LYS A 112 6.93 15.18 -5.87
CA LYS A 112 7.25 13.84 -5.36
C LYS A 112 6.90 13.65 -3.88
N LYS A 113 7.17 14.66 -3.05
CA LYS A 113 7.01 14.56 -1.60
C LYS A 113 5.54 14.53 -1.23
N SER A 114 4.73 15.34 -1.89
CA SER A 114 3.27 15.37 -1.72
C SER A 114 2.63 14.04 -2.12
N ILE A 115 2.99 13.49 -3.28
CA ILE A 115 2.50 12.15 -3.70
C ILE A 115 2.94 11.08 -2.70
N MET A 116 4.21 11.03 -2.33
CA MET A 116 4.72 10.02 -1.41
C MET A 116 4.07 10.12 -0.02
N MET A 117 3.82 11.32 0.48
CA MET A 117 3.09 11.56 1.73
C MET A 117 1.67 11.00 1.65
N TYR A 118 0.94 11.28 0.56
CA TYR A 118 -0.42 10.77 0.38
C TYR A 118 -0.46 9.25 0.25
N VAL A 119 0.49 8.67 -0.50
CA VAL A 119 0.63 7.21 -0.61
C VAL A 119 0.97 6.59 0.74
N MET A 120 1.77 7.27 1.58
CA MET A 120 2.04 6.80 2.95
C MET A 120 0.77 6.81 3.82
N CYS A 121 -0.14 7.76 3.63
CA CYS A 121 -1.46 7.73 4.28
C CYS A 121 -2.27 6.50 3.82
N LEU A 122 -2.30 6.21 2.52
CA LEU A 122 -2.95 5.02 1.98
C LEU A 122 -2.33 3.73 2.52
N PHE A 123 -0.99 3.65 2.53
CA PHE A 123 -0.24 2.51 3.07
C PHE A 123 -0.63 2.22 4.52
N ARG A 124 -0.79 3.25 5.35
CA ARG A 124 -1.15 3.10 6.78
C ARG A 124 -2.62 2.78 7.02
N ALA A 125 -3.51 3.21 6.13
CA ALA A 125 -4.95 3.00 6.28
C ALA A 125 -5.42 1.67 5.69
N LEU A 126 -4.74 1.19 4.64
CA LEU A 126 -5.06 -0.09 4.01
C LEU A 126 -4.44 -1.24 4.81
N PRO A 127 -5.17 -2.36 5.00
CA PRO A 127 -4.63 -3.52 5.64
C PRO A 127 -3.43 -4.03 4.84
N HIS A 128 -2.27 -4.11 5.50
CA HIS A 128 -1.19 -4.96 5.02
C HIS A 128 -1.75 -6.39 4.97
N ALA A 129 -1.54 -7.10 3.85
CA ALA A 129 -2.07 -8.45 3.65
C ALA A 129 -1.91 -9.34 4.91
N PRO A 130 -2.81 -10.32 5.14
CA PRO A 130 -2.82 -11.09 6.38
C PRO A 130 -1.64 -12.08 6.40
N GLU A 131 -0.47 -11.62 6.82
CA GLU A 131 0.58 -12.45 7.45
C GLU A 131 0.54 -12.24 8.97
N ASP A 132 -0.62 -11.88 9.52
CA ASP A 132 -0.85 -11.71 10.98
C ASP A 132 -2.28 -12.12 11.37
N ALA A 133 -2.99 -12.85 10.51
CA ALA A 133 -4.18 -13.56 10.95
C ALA A 133 -3.70 -14.76 11.79
N PRO A 134 -4.03 -14.86 13.09
CA PRO A 134 -3.79 -16.09 13.83
C PRO A 134 -4.42 -17.25 13.03
N PRO A 135 -3.74 -18.40 12.91
CA PRO A 135 -4.27 -19.51 12.12
C PRO A 135 -5.67 -19.81 12.62
N ALA A 136 -6.64 -19.66 11.72
CA ALA A 136 -8.03 -19.98 11.99
C ALA A 136 -8.06 -21.36 12.64
N SER A 137 -8.60 -21.43 13.86
CA SER A 137 -8.66 -22.67 14.63
C SER A 137 -9.24 -23.77 13.75
N PRO A 138 -8.66 -24.98 13.72
CA PRO A 138 -9.16 -26.05 12.89
C PRO A 138 -10.64 -26.30 13.23
N PRO A 139 -11.49 -26.63 12.23
CA PRO A 139 -12.88 -26.97 12.52
C PRO A 139 -12.89 -28.11 13.54
N ALA A 140 -13.64 -27.91 14.63
CA ALA A 140 -13.82 -28.91 15.66
C ALA A 140 -14.28 -30.21 14.99
N SER A 141 -13.41 -31.22 15.01
CA SER A 141 -13.71 -32.55 14.52
C SER A 141 -14.95 -33.06 15.28
N PRO A 142 -16.06 -33.44 14.59
CA PRO A 142 -17.16 -34.07 15.28
C PRO A 142 -16.65 -35.40 15.86
N ALA A 143 -16.80 -35.51 17.18
CA ALA A 143 -16.40 -36.65 17.97
C ALA A 143 -16.92 -37.96 17.35
N ALA A 144 -16.03 -38.95 17.27
CA ALA A 144 -16.38 -40.32 16.91
C ALA A 144 -17.49 -40.83 17.83
N GLU A 145 -18.64 -41.15 17.27
CA GLU A 145 -19.66 -41.94 17.96
C GLU A 145 -19.15 -43.39 18.08
N PRO A 146 -19.08 -43.97 19.28
CA PRO A 146 -18.76 -45.38 19.43
C PRO A 146 -19.96 -46.20 18.96
N HIS A 147 -19.79 -46.93 17.85
CA HIS A 147 -20.74 -47.97 17.47
C HIS A 147 -20.77 -49.02 18.58
N THR A 148 -21.86 -49.01 19.36
CA THR A 148 -22.20 -50.08 20.30
C THR A 148 -22.43 -51.35 19.49
N ASN A 149 -21.45 -52.25 19.52
CA ASN A 149 -21.65 -53.62 19.12
C ASN A 149 -22.40 -54.34 20.26
N SER A 150 -23.60 -54.85 20.00
CA SER A 150 -24.27 -55.77 20.91
C SER A 150 -25.05 -56.83 20.13
N ALA A 151 -24.55 -58.05 20.32
CA ALA A 151 -25.21 -59.36 20.32
C ALA A 151 -26.08 -59.77 19.13
#